data_AF-A0AAU3FQI1-F1
#
_entry.id   AF-A0AAU3FQI1-F1
#
_cell.length_a   1.000
_cell.length_b   1.000
_cell.length_c   1.000
_cell.angle_alpha   90.00
_cell.angle_beta   90.00
_cell.angle_gamma   90.00
#
_symmetry.space_group_name_H-M   'P 1'
#
loop_
_entity.id
_entity.type
_entity.pdbx_description
1 polymer ?
#
loop_
_entity_poly.entity_id
_entity_poly.type
_entity_poly.pdbx_seq_one_letter_code
_entity_poly.pdbx_strand_id
1 'polypeptide(L)' 'MAGRARHLGRYLELLTGIASRAGAADPPLLGRQLLILLEGATAVAAHHSAVGAGDHARRAALTLLSAARTSLDG' A
#
# COMPACT_ATOMS: atom_id res chain seq x y z
N MET A 1 -13.13 -6.45 17.84
CA MET A 1 -12.08 -5.58 17.25
C MET A 1 -10.71 -6.24 17.06
N ALA A 2 -10.35 -7.32 17.77
CA ALA A 2 -9.04 -7.98 17.63
C ALA A 2 -8.76 -8.63 16.24
N GLY A 3 -9.79 -8.96 15.45
CA GLY A 3 -9.64 -9.53 14.12
C GLY A 3 -9.08 -8.55 13.08
N ARG A 4 -9.57 -7.30 13.06
CA ARG A 4 -9.07 -6.25 12.16
C ARG A 4 -7.62 -5.88 12.44
N ALA A 5 -7.23 -5.76 13.71
CA ALA A 5 -5.86 -5.40 14.07
C ALA A 5 -4.84 -6.46 13.60
N ARG A 6 -5.14 -7.76 13.80
CA ARG A 6 -4.32 -8.85 13.27
C ARG A 6 -4.28 -8.89 11.75
N HIS A 7 -5.43 -8.65 11.11
CA HIS A 7 -5.54 -8.58 9.66
C HIS A 7 -4.68 -7.43 9.08
N LEU A 8 -4.72 -6.25 9.70
CA LEU A 8 -3.91 -5.11 9.32
C LEU A 8 -2.41 -5.36 9.53
N GLY A 9 -2.03 -6.02 10.63
CA GLY A 9 -0.64 -6.42 10.89
C GLY A 9 -0.08 -7.32 9.80
N ARG A 10 -0.84 -8.35 9.39
CA ARG A 10 -0.44 -9.25 8.29
C ARG A 10 -0.27 -8.50 6.96
N TYR A 11 -1.18 -7.58 6.63
CA TYR A 11 -1.01 -6.77 5.42
C TYR A 11 0.19 -5.84 5.52
N LEU A 12 0.42 -5.22 6.67
CA LEU A 12 1.58 -4.35 6.85
C LEU A 12 2.90 -5.10 6.65
N GLU A 13 3.03 -6.32 7.17
CA GLU A 13 4.20 -7.17 6.95
C GLU A 13 4.40 -7.48 5.46
N LEU A 14 3.33 -7.90 4.77
CA LEU A 14 3.39 -8.20 3.34
C LEU A 14 3.79 -6.97 2.50
N LEU A 15 3.19 -5.82 2.77
CA LEU A 15 3.44 -4.57 2.06
C LEU A 15 4.85 -4.02 2.35
N THR A 16 5.34 -4.17 3.57
CA THR A 16 6.73 -3.86 3.93
C THR A 16 7.71 -4.75 3.16
N GLY A 17 7.41 -6.05 3.03
CA GLY A 17 8.22 -6.97 2.22
C GLY A 17 8.22 -6.60 0.73
N ILE A 18 7.10 -6.12 0.18
CA ILE A 18 7.04 -5.60 -1.19
C ILE A 18 7.90 -4.34 -1.33
N ALA A 19 7.78 -3.39 -0.40
CA ALA A 19 8.58 -2.17 -0.40
C ALA A 19 10.09 -2.45 -0.34
N SER A 20 10.50 -3.43 0.48
CA SER A 20 11.90 -3.86 0.57
C SER A 20 12.39 -4.44 -0.75
N ARG A 21 11.64 -5.35 -1.38
CA ARG A 21 11.99 -5.90 -2.71
C ARG A 21 11.98 -4.87 -3.83
N ALA A 22 11.26 -3.76 -3.66
CA ALA A 22 11.27 -2.65 -4.60
C ALA A 22 12.46 -1.71 -4.41
N GLY A 23 13.27 -1.90 -3.36
CA GLY A 23 14.44 -1.06 -3.09
C GLY A 23 14.12 0.22 -2.31
N ALA A 24 12.99 0.29 -1.61
CA ALA A 24 12.66 1.48 -0.83
C ALA A 24 13.73 1.76 0.24
N ALA A 25 14.17 3.02 0.34
CA ALA A 25 15.11 3.47 1.36
C ALA A 25 14.54 3.31 2.80
N ASP A 26 13.23 3.46 2.95
CA ASP A 26 12.50 3.16 4.19
C ASP A 26 11.31 2.22 3.87
N PRO A 27 11.55 0.88 3.86
CA PRO A 27 10.50 -0.09 3.59
C PRO A 27 9.32 -0.04 4.57
N PRO A 28 9.52 0.13 5.90
CA PRO A 28 8.42 0.32 6.84
C PRO A 28 7.52 1.52 6.51
N LEU A 29 8.10 2.67 6.13
CA LEU A 29 7.32 3.85 5.74
C LEU A 29 6.48 3.58 4.49
N LEU A 30 7.11 3.06 3.43
CA LEU A 30 6.40 2.75 2.19
C LEU A 30 5.32 1.68 2.42
N GLY A 31 5.59 0.66 3.25
CA GLY A 31 4.61 -0.34 3.66
C GLY A 31 3.34 0.27 4.29
N ARG A 32 3.50 1.28 5.15
CA ARG A 32 2.35 2.02 5.73
C ARG A 32 1.60 2.84 4.70
N GLN A 33 2.30 3.50 3.77
CA GLN A 33 1.66 4.25 2.69
C GLN A 33 0.81 3.35 1.79
N LEU A 34 1.31 2.17 1.46
CA LEU A 34 0.56 1.16 0.70
C LEU A 34 -0.67 0.67 1.46
N LEU A 35 -0.56 0.49 2.78
CA LEU A 35 -1.68 0.07 3.62
C LEU A 35 -2.77 1.15 3.67
N ILE A 36 -2.39 2.43 3.74
CA ILE A 36 -3.32 3.56 3.67
C ILE A 36 -4.10 3.55 2.35
N LEU A 37 -3.43 3.27 1.21
CA LEU A 37 -4.10 3.18 -0.09
C LEU A 37 -5.09 2.00 -0.14
N LEU A 38 -4.72 0.84 0.42
CA LEU A 38 -5.59 -0.34 0.49
C LEU A 38 -6.86 -0.07 1.33
N GLU A 39 -6.69 0.47 2.54
CA GLU A 39 -7.81 0.79 3.42
C GLU A 39 -8.68 1.90 2.83
N GLY A 40 -8.06 2.92 2.22
CA GLY A 40 -8.76 3.99 1.51
C GLY A 40 -9.63 3.47 0.37
N ALA A 41 -9.08 2.59 -0.49
CA ALA A 41 -9.87 1.97 -1.56
C ALA A 41 -11.01 1.11 -1.02
N THR A 42 -10.78 0.36 0.06
CA THR A 42 -11.80 -0.48 0.69
C THR A 42 -12.94 0.36 1.25
N ALA A 43 -12.63 1.46 1.94
CA ALA A 43 -13.62 2.38 2.47
C ALA A 43 -14.42 3.05 1.35
N VAL A 44 -13.75 3.57 0.31
CA VAL A 44 -14.40 4.23 -0.83
C VAL A 44 -15.31 3.25 -1.58
N ALA A 45 -14.85 2.03 -1.85
CA ALA A 45 -15.65 1.01 -2.51
C ALA A 45 -16.91 0.65 -1.70
N ALA A 46 -16.79 0.58 -0.37
CA ALA A 46 -17.90 0.28 0.52
C ALA A 46 -18.98 1.38 0.54
N HIS A 47 -18.59 2.64 0.34
CA HIS A 47 -19.50 3.78 0.45
C HIS A 47 -20.11 4.26 -0.87
N HIS A 48 -19.41 4.13 -1.99
CA HIS A 48 -19.76 4.88 -3.22
C HIS A 48 -20.14 4.00 -4.42
N SER A 49 -20.25 2.67 -4.27
CA SER A 49 -20.33 1.74 -5.42
C SER A 49 -19.28 2.08 -6.49
N ALA A 50 -18.11 2.56 -6.04
CA ALA A 50 -17.12 3.19 -6.88
C ALA A 50 -16.33 2.11 -7.63
N VAL A 51 -16.84 1.75 -8.81
CA VAL A 51 -16.12 0.96 -9.80
C VAL A 51 -14.74 1.60 -10.01
N GLY A 52 -13.67 0.84 -9.76
CA GLY A 52 -12.30 1.30 -9.99
C GLY A 52 -11.56 1.87 -8.77
N ALA A 53 -12.14 1.93 -7.56
CA ALA A 53 -11.41 2.36 -6.36
C ALA A 53 -10.14 1.52 -6.11
N GLY A 54 -10.24 0.21 -6.32
CA GLY A 54 -9.09 -0.70 -6.26
C GLY A 54 -8.04 -0.41 -7.34
N ASP A 55 -8.48 -0.12 -8.57
CA ASP A 55 -7.56 0.21 -9.68
C ASP A 55 -6.82 1.52 -9.43
N HIS A 56 -7.49 2.52 -8.86
CA HIS A 56 -6.87 3.80 -8.48
C HIS A 56 -5.81 3.59 -7.39
N ALA A 57 -6.12 2.85 -6.33
CA ALA A 57 -5.14 2.54 -5.28
C ALA A 57 -3.97 1.72 -5.83
N ARG A 58 -4.23 0.76 -6.71
CA ARG A 58 -3.17 -0.02 -7.36
C ARG A 58 -2.25 0.86 -8.21
N ARG A 59 -2.79 1.78 -9.01
CA ARG A 59 -1.98 2.73 -9.79
C ARG A 59 -1.13 3.62 -8.89
N ALA A 60 -1.70 4.16 -7.83
CA ALA A 60 -0.96 4.97 -6.85
C ALA A 60 0.16 4.17 -6.17
N ALA A 61 -0.12 2.94 -5.76
CA ALA A 61 0.87 2.04 -5.17
C ALA A 61 2.05 1.74 -6.12
N LEU A 62 1.76 1.49 -7.40
CA LEU A 62 2.79 1.27 -8.41
C LEU A 62 3.67 2.52 -8.62
N THR A 63 3.08 3.71 -8.62
CA THR A 63 3.85 4.97 -8.70
C THR A 63 4.82 5.11 -7.53
N LEU A 64 4.38 4.84 -6.30
CA LEU A 64 5.24 4.91 -5.11
C LEU A 64 6.38 3.87 -5.17
N LEU A 65 6.08 2.65 -5.62
CA LEU A 65 7.08 1.58 -5.77
C LEU A 65 8.10 1.89 -6.87
N SER A 66 7.69 2.56 -7.95
CA SER A 66 8.61 3.01 -9.00
C SER A 66 9.49 4.15 -8.50
N ALA A 67 8.92 5.15 -7.82
CA ALA A 67 9.69 6.25 -7.25
C ALA A 67 10.74 5.77 -6.24
N ALA A 68 10.38 4.80 -5.39
CA ALA A 68 11.29 4.17 -4.45
C ALA A 68 12.50 3.50 -5.11
N ARG A 69 12.34 3.01 -6.35
CA ARG A 69 13.41 2.36 -7.12
C ARG A 69 14.36 3.38 -7.74
N THR A 70 13.82 4.47 -8.29
CA THR A 70 14.61 5.53 -8.93
C THR A 70 15.47 6.31 -7.93
N SER A 71 15.05 6.42 -6.67
CA SER A 71 15.88 7.04 -5.62
C SER A 71 17.16 6.26 -5.29
N LEU A 72 17.32 5.03 -5.78
CA LEU A 72 18.57 4.26 -5.66
C LEU A 72 19.56 4.53 -6.80
N ASP A 73 19.10 5.08 -7.92
CA ASP A 73 19.90 5.32 -9.13
C ASP A 73 20.51 6.74 -9.17
N GLY A 74 20.33 7.55 -8.11
CA GLY A 74 20.73 8.96 -8.02
C GLY A 74 21.74 9.26 -6.93
#